data_AF-A0A6A6Z9T5-F1
#
_entry.id   AF-A0A6A6Z9T5-F1
#
_cell.length_a   1.000
_cell.length_b   1.000
_cell.length_c   1.000
_cell.angle_alpha   90.00
_cell.angle_beta   90.00
_cell.angle_gamma   90.00
#
_symmetry.space_group_name_H-M   'P 1'
#
loop_
_entity.id
_entity.type
_entity.pdbx_description
1 polymer ?
#
loop_
_entity_poly.entity_id
_entity_poly.type
_entity_poly.pdbx_seq_one_letter_code
_entity_poly.pdbx_strand_id
1 'polypeptide(L)'
;MATTPESRLMAAPAEIRQQILQNLFTNEIRTNKDGEIFNMPWQLQSVCKLLKEDVDTIQNLWSPPQYATLLVTYPKELPQLPSVIAQLKQKTAKANNGKQWSGFEEAGLIIFHPTAIKQVLADLPDWLSKDQVMQSLYLCVVREWDLNRYVLRPTLNPEVTRIVKSNLTLPKADRDAVKGWSSRKWDSMQTGAWCVLRELAEDYSSAFKGDAGTPFVQMEDRKGNGVQPRIEFTGILPKEHKATFEKRNSEAMIPFHIGGIEWI
;
A
#
# COMPACT_ATOMS: atom_id res chain seq x y z
N MET A 1 45.67 -20.29 -5.53
CA MET A 1 44.46 -19.50 -5.85
C MET A 1 43.27 -20.34 -5.42
N ALA A 2 42.53 -19.93 -4.39
CA ALA A 2 41.31 -20.62 -3.99
C ALA A 2 40.20 -20.18 -4.94
N THR A 3 39.66 -21.10 -5.74
CA THR A 3 38.46 -20.88 -6.53
C THR A 3 37.32 -20.58 -5.57
N THR A 4 36.75 -19.38 -5.64
CA THR A 4 35.52 -19.02 -4.92
C THR A 4 34.49 -20.09 -5.26
N PRO A 5 33.94 -20.81 -4.28
CA PRO A 5 33.01 -21.88 -4.56
C PRO A 5 31.80 -21.31 -5.30
N GLU A 6 31.57 -21.82 -6.51
CA GLU A 6 30.48 -21.41 -7.37
C GLU A 6 29.17 -21.61 -6.62
N SER A 7 28.33 -20.57 -6.57
CA SER A 7 27.05 -20.66 -5.89
C SER A 7 26.22 -21.82 -6.45
N ARG A 8 25.79 -22.72 -5.57
CA ARG A 8 24.89 -23.83 -5.92
C ARG A 8 23.55 -23.33 -6.46
N LEU A 9 23.14 -22.11 -6.10
CA LEU A 9 21.91 -21.54 -6.60
C LEU A 9 22.08 -21.02 -8.03
N MET A 10 23.22 -20.39 -8.33
CA MET A 10 23.55 -19.94 -9.68
C MET A 10 23.80 -21.10 -10.64
N ALA A 11 24.26 -22.25 -10.12
CA ALA A 11 24.41 -23.49 -10.89
C ALA A 11 23.07 -24.18 -11.25
N ALA A 12 21.95 -23.81 -10.62
CA ALA A 12 20.65 -24.41 -10.93
C ALA A 12 20.07 -23.88 -12.26
N PRO A 13 19.25 -24.67 -12.99
CA PRO A 13 18.54 -24.19 -14.19
C PRO A 13 17.70 -22.94 -13.92
N ALA A 14 17.52 -22.09 -14.93
CA ALA A 14 16.83 -20.81 -14.79
C ALA A 14 15.40 -20.97 -14.22
N GLU A 15 14.71 -22.03 -14.62
CA GLU A 15 13.36 -22.38 -14.20
C GLU A 15 13.31 -22.74 -12.71
N ILE A 16 14.29 -23.53 -12.24
CA ILE A 16 14.41 -23.92 -10.82
C ILE A 16 14.77 -22.71 -9.97
N ARG A 17 15.67 -21.85 -10.46
CA ARG A 17 15.96 -20.58 -9.81
C ARG A 17 14.66 -19.80 -9.65
N GLN A 18 13.93 -19.54 -10.74
CA GLN A 18 12.67 -18.79 -10.72
C GLN A 18 11.60 -19.40 -9.79
N GLN A 19 11.49 -20.73 -9.70
CA GLN A 19 10.58 -21.37 -8.75
C GLN A 19 11.01 -21.15 -7.29
N ILE A 20 12.31 -21.27 -6.99
CA ILE A 20 12.83 -20.93 -5.66
C ILE A 20 12.54 -19.45 -5.37
N LEU A 21 12.72 -18.57 -6.36
CA LEU A 21 12.43 -17.15 -6.24
C LEU A 21 10.96 -16.90 -5.92
N GLN A 22 10.04 -17.47 -6.67
CA GLN A 22 8.60 -17.30 -6.45
C GLN A 22 8.16 -17.73 -5.05
N ASN A 23 8.86 -18.69 -4.43
CA ASN A 23 8.60 -19.13 -3.07
C ASN A 23 9.28 -18.24 -2.01
N LEU A 24 10.33 -17.51 -2.36
CA LEU A 24 11.08 -16.63 -1.45
C LEU A 24 10.59 -15.17 -1.50
N PHE A 25 10.14 -14.70 -2.66
CA PHE A 25 9.66 -13.33 -2.86
C PHE A 25 8.17 -13.26 -2.57
N THR A 26 7.77 -12.19 -1.90
CA THR A 26 6.35 -11.89 -1.70
C THR A 26 5.78 -11.24 -2.96
N ASN A 27 4.48 -11.46 -3.20
CA ASN A 27 3.74 -10.68 -4.20
C ASN A 27 3.56 -9.22 -3.79
N GLU A 28 3.79 -8.92 -2.50
CA GLU A 28 3.86 -7.57 -1.97
C GLU A 28 5.20 -6.92 -2.31
N ILE A 29 5.12 -5.75 -2.95
CA ILE A 29 6.26 -4.90 -3.26
C ILE A 29 6.14 -3.66 -2.38
N ARG A 30 7.19 -3.41 -1.61
CA ARG A 30 7.33 -2.27 -0.70
C ARG A 30 8.46 -1.38 -1.18
N THR A 31 8.42 -0.14 -0.75
CA THR A 31 9.45 0.87 -1.05
C THR A 31 9.84 1.58 0.23
N ASN A 32 11.07 2.04 0.37
CA ASN A 32 11.41 2.99 1.44
C ASN A 32 11.39 4.45 0.93
N LYS A 33 11.68 5.39 1.84
CA LYS A 33 11.77 6.83 1.56
C LYS A 33 12.82 7.19 0.51
N ASP A 34 13.80 6.31 0.28
CA ASP A 34 14.91 6.49 -0.65
C ASP A 34 14.62 5.81 -2.02
N GLY A 35 13.46 5.18 -2.16
CA GLY A 35 13.02 4.50 -3.39
C GLY A 35 13.60 3.10 -3.59
N GLU A 36 14.24 2.53 -2.56
CA GLU A 36 14.72 1.14 -2.61
C GLU A 36 13.52 0.18 -2.59
N ILE A 37 13.56 -0.82 -3.47
CA ILE A 37 12.47 -1.79 -3.66
C ILE A 37 12.71 -3.02 -2.79
N PHE A 38 11.73 -3.33 -1.95
CA PHE A 38 11.72 -4.51 -1.08
C PHE A 38 10.60 -5.44 -1.50
N ASN A 39 10.95 -6.66 -1.86
CA ASN A 39 10.03 -7.73 -2.25
C ASN A 39 10.36 -9.06 -1.54
N MET A 40 11.28 -9.02 -0.57
CA MET A 40 11.73 -10.17 0.21
C MET A 40 11.33 -10.05 1.68
N PRO A 41 11.07 -11.18 2.35
CA PRO A 41 11.06 -11.24 3.81
C PRO A 41 12.38 -10.69 4.39
N TRP A 42 12.28 -9.82 5.39
CA TRP A 42 13.44 -9.22 6.06
C TRP A 42 14.40 -10.27 6.66
N GLN A 43 13.87 -11.46 6.99
CA GLN A 43 14.65 -12.59 7.49
C GLN A 43 15.71 -13.03 6.47
N LEU A 44 15.41 -13.02 5.16
CA LEU A 44 16.40 -13.41 4.14
C LEU A 44 17.57 -12.43 4.06
N GLN A 45 17.33 -11.14 4.28
CA GLN A 45 18.42 -10.14 4.34
C GLN A 45 19.35 -10.38 5.54
N SER A 46 18.83 -10.96 6.62
CA SER A 46 19.59 -11.24 7.84
C SER A 46 20.31 -12.59 7.85
N VAL A 47 19.86 -13.58 7.06
CA VAL A 47 20.14 -15.01 7.36
C VAL A 47 21.43 -15.58 6.76
N CYS A 48 22.10 -15.00 5.74
CA CYS A 48 23.46 -15.47 5.43
C CYS A 48 24.29 -14.53 4.54
N LYS A 49 25.46 -14.10 5.03
CA LYS A 49 26.51 -13.48 4.18
C LYS A 49 26.89 -14.36 2.98
N LEU A 50 26.82 -15.69 3.16
CA LEU A 50 27.13 -16.68 2.12
C LEU A 50 26.10 -16.71 0.97
N LEU A 51 24.87 -16.25 1.21
CA LEU A 51 23.82 -16.19 0.20
C LEU A 51 23.58 -14.76 -0.29
N LYS A 52 24.30 -13.76 0.25
CA LYS A 52 24.05 -12.37 -0.08
C LYS A 52 24.31 -12.08 -1.56
N GLU A 53 25.45 -12.53 -2.09
CA GLU A 53 25.77 -12.35 -3.51
C GLU A 53 24.75 -13.02 -4.43
N ASP A 54 24.25 -14.19 -4.02
CA ASP A 54 23.19 -14.89 -4.73
C ASP A 54 21.88 -14.13 -4.67
N VAL A 55 21.47 -13.69 -3.48
CA VAL A 55 20.27 -12.89 -3.25
C VAL A 55 20.32 -11.59 -4.05
N ASP A 56 21.47 -10.90 -4.07
CA ASP A 56 21.67 -9.67 -4.84
C ASP A 56 21.57 -9.95 -6.35
N THR A 57 22.21 -11.01 -6.84
CA THR A 57 22.16 -11.43 -8.25
C THR A 57 20.74 -11.81 -8.67
N ILE A 58 20.07 -12.58 -7.85
CA ILE A 58 18.68 -12.98 -8.00
C ILE A 58 17.75 -11.78 -8.00
N GLN A 59 17.93 -10.86 -7.05
CA GLN A 59 17.13 -9.66 -6.94
C GLN A 59 17.29 -8.87 -8.23
N ASN A 60 18.47 -8.81 -8.85
CA ASN A 60 18.66 -8.17 -10.15
C ASN A 60 17.90 -8.85 -11.30
N LEU A 61 17.75 -10.18 -11.25
CA LEU A 61 17.02 -10.96 -12.27
C LEU A 61 15.50 -11.02 -12.04
N TRP A 62 15.04 -10.73 -10.83
CA TRP A 62 13.63 -10.77 -10.50
C TRP A 62 12.83 -9.67 -11.20
N SER A 63 11.67 -10.03 -11.74
CA SER A 63 10.67 -9.11 -12.27
C SER A 63 9.35 -9.28 -11.50
N PRO A 64 8.61 -8.19 -11.26
CA PRO A 64 7.32 -8.27 -10.59
C PRO A 64 6.33 -9.15 -11.37
N PRO A 65 5.59 -10.06 -10.70
CA PRO A 65 4.47 -10.73 -11.33
C PRO A 65 3.36 -9.73 -11.69
N GLN A 66 2.46 -10.11 -12.59
CA GLN A 66 1.36 -9.25 -13.01
C GLN A 66 0.39 -8.92 -11.87
N TYR A 67 0.16 -9.90 -10.98
CA TYR A 67 -0.67 -9.77 -9.78
C TYR A 67 0.08 -9.20 -8.57
N ALA A 68 1.23 -8.54 -8.78
CA ALA A 68 1.95 -7.91 -7.70
C ALA A 68 1.11 -6.81 -7.04
N THR A 69 1.19 -6.74 -5.71
CA THR A 69 0.51 -5.72 -4.90
C THR A 69 1.53 -4.68 -4.45
N LEU A 70 1.27 -3.41 -4.74
CA LEU A 70 2.04 -2.32 -4.13
C LEU A 70 1.60 -2.15 -2.68
N LEU A 71 2.53 -2.09 -1.74
CA LEU A 71 2.24 -1.77 -0.35
C LEU A 71 3.04 -0.54 0.09
N VAL A 72 2.32 0.53 0.41
CA VAL A 72 2.88 1.78 0.94
C VAL A 72 2.60 1.82 2.42
N THR A 73 3.65 1.90 3.23
CA THR A 73 3.57 1.86 4.69
C THR A 73 3.88 3.19 5.33
N TYR A 74 4.33 4.17 4.54
CA TYR A 74 4.70 5.47 5.04
C TYR A 74 4.46 6.58 4.00
N PRO A 75 3.84 7.73 4.36
CA PRO A 75 3.56 8.80 3.39
C PRO A 75 4.75 9.29 2.57
N LYS A 76 5.96 9.37 3.16
CA LYS A 76 7.15 9.84 2.42
C LYS A 76 7.72 8.80 1.44
N GLU A 77 7.12 7.61 1.34
CA GLU A 77 7.38 6.67 0.25
C GLU A 77 6.65 7.11 -1.04
N LEU A 78 5.51 7.83 -0.92
CA LEU A 78 4.70 8.22 -2.08
C LEU A 78 5.48 9.01 -3.14
N PRO A 79 6.30 10.02 -2.80
CA PRO A 79 7.10 10.77 -3.79
C PRO A 79 8.05 9.89 -4.62
N GLN A 80 8.44 8.72 -4.13
CA GLN A 80 9.37 7.81 -4.82
C GLN A 80 8.67 6.89 -5.82
N LEU A 81 7.34 6.72 -5.71
CA LEU A 81 6.62 5.74 -6.52
C LEU A 81 6.78 5.91 -8.04
N PRO A 82 6.81 7.13 -8.61
CA PRO A 82 7.04 7.29 -10.05
C PRO A 82 8.40 6.72 -10.49
N SER A 83 9.46 6.98 -9.72
CA SER A 83 10.80 6.46 -9.97
C SER A 83 10.82 4.94 -9.85
N VAL A 84 10.22 4.41 -8.78
CA VAL A 84 10.12 2.96 -8.55
C VAL A 84 9.40 2.25 -9.69
N ILE A 85 8.26 2.78 -10.15
CA ILE A 85 7.52 2.20 -11.27
C ILE A 85 8.35 2.24 -12.56
N ALA A 86 9.05 3.35 -12.82
CA ALA A 86 9.92 3.45 -13.99
C ALA A 86 11.05 2.39 -13.94
N GLN A 87 11.68 2.20 -12.78
CA GLN A 87 12.70 1.18 -12.56
C GLN A 87 12.14 -0.23 -12.77
N LEU A 88 10.96 -0.53 -12.21
CA LEU A 88 10.30 -1.82 -12.39
C LEU A 88 9.95 -2.08 -13.86
N LYS A 89 9.39 -1.10 -14.57
CA LYS A 89 9.10 -1.20 -16.01
C LYS A 89 10.36 -1.49 -16.83
N GLN A 90 11.44 -0.76 -16.57
CA GLN A 90 12.72 -0.96 -17.25
C GLN A 90 13.30 -2.35 -16.98
N LYS A 91 13.22 -2.79 -15.72
CA LYS A 91 13.71 -4.10 -15.30
C LYS A 91 12.94 -5.24 -15.97
N THR A 92 11.61 -5.17 -15.97
CA THR A 92 10.78 -6.18 -16.64
C THR A 92 10.99 -6.20 -18.14
N ALA A 93 11.15 -5.03 -18.79
CA ALA A 93 11.43 -4.96 -20.22
C ALA A 93 12.75 -5.66 -20.60
N LYS A 94 13.78 -5.54 -19.75
CA LYS A 94 15.05 -6.27 -19.93
C LYS A 94 14.90 -7.78 -19.74
N ALA A 95 14.10 -8.21 -18.77
CA ALA A 95 13.93 -9.63 -18.46
C ALA A 95 12.99 -10.37 -19.44
N ASN A 96 11.99 -9.69 -20.00
CA ASN A 96 10.90 -10.31 -20.77
C ASN A 96 10.93 -9.98 -22.28
N ASN A 97 12.11 -9.93 -22.90
CA ASN A 97 12.28 -9.68 -24.34
C ASN A 97 11.52 -8.44 -24.85
N GLY A 98 11.52 -7.34 -24.07
CA GLY A 98 10.87 -6.09 -24.43
C GLY A 98 9.38 -5.99 -24.08
N LYS A 99 8.76 -7.03 -23.49
CA LYS A 99 7.40 -6.89 -22.96
C LYS A 99 7.37 -5.93 -21.77
N GLN A 100 6.53 -4.91 -21.87
CA GLN A 100 6.34 -3.94 -20.79
C GLN A 100 5.47 -4.50 -19.69
N TRP A 101 5.85 -4.21 -18.44
CA TRP A 101 5.01 -4.43 -17.27
C TRP A 101 3.90 -3.38 -17.21
N SER A 102 2.65 -3.82 -17.10
CA SER A 102 1.47 -2.95 -17.08
C SER A 102 1.38 -2.11 -15.81
N GLY A 103 1.88 -2.61 -14.68
CA GLY A 103 1.83 -1.96 -13.39
C GLY A 103 1.21 -2.86 -12.31
N PHE A 104 0.77 -2.25 -11.22
CA PHE A 104 0.16 -2.94 -10.09
C PHE A 104 -1.35 -3.10 -10.28
N GLU A 105 -1.86 -4.33 -10.20
CA GLU A 105 -3.31 -4.58 -10.18
C GLU A 105 -3.94 -4.19 -8.84
N GLU A 106 -3.18 -4.33 -7.75
CA GLU A 106 -3.59 -3.92 -6.40
C GLU A 106 -2.58 -2.97 -5.76
N ALA A 107 -3.10 -1.99 -5.01
CA ALA A 107 -2.30 -1.12 -4.15
C ALA A 107 -2.91 -1.07 -2.74
N GLY A 108 -2.09 -1.11 -1.71
CA GLY A 108 -2.47 -1.00 -0.31
C GLY A 108 -1.73 0.15 0.37
N LEU A 109 -2.47 1.09 0.96
CA LEU A 109 -1.95 2.14 1.82
C LEU A 109 -2.23 1.75 3.28
N ILE A 110 -1.18 1.46 4.05
CA ILE A 110 -1.32 1.19 5.48
C ILE A 110 -1.25 2.51 6.24
N ILE A 111 -2.40 3.14 6.45
CA ILE A 111 -2.50 4.52 6.96
C ILE A 111 -1.82 4.64 8.33
N PHE A 112 -2.09 3.70 9.23
CA PHE A 112 -1.60 3.70 10.62
C PHE A 112 -0.47 2.70 10.86
N HIS A 113 0.40 2.50 9.88
CA HIS A 113 1.56 1.63 10.05
C HIS A 113 2.47 2.13 11.21
N PRO A 114 3.07 1.24 12.03
CA PRO A 114 3.94 1.63 13.13
C PRO A 114 5.09 2.56 12.72
N THR A 115 5.63 2.41 11.51
CA THR A 115 6.67 3.31 10.98
C THR A 115 6.15 4.74 10.83
N ALA A 116 4.93 4.93 10.28
CA ALA A 116 4.33 6.24 10.12
C ALA A 116 4.05 6.89 11.47
N ILE A 117 3.47 6.11 12.39
CA ILE A 117 3.21 6.53 13.78
C ILE A 117 4.51 6.97 14.46
N LYS A 118 5.56 6.16 14.42
CA LYS A 118 6.84 6.46 15.09
C LYS A 118 7.47 7.75 14.57
N GLN A 119 7.39 8.00 13.27
CA GLN A 119 7.96 9.22 12.68
C GLN A 119 7.17 10.46 13.09
N VAL A 120 5.84 10.43 13.02
CA VAL A 120 5.02 11.56 13.47
C VAL A 120 5.16 11.80 14.96
N LEU A 121 5.25 10.74 15.77
CA LEU A 121 5.45 10.85 17.21
C LEU A 121 6.75 11.60 17.57
N ALA A 122 7.81 11.43 16.79
CA ALA A 122 9.08 12.12 17.01
C ALA A 122 8.99 13.65 16.76
N ASP A 123 7.98 14.10 16.01
CA ASP A 123 7.74 15.50 15.67
C ASP A 123 6.71 16.17 16.61
N LEU A 124 6.09 15.41 17.54
CA LEU A 124 5.09 15.95 18.45
C LEU A 124 5.73 16.64 19.66
N PRO A 125 5.16 17.77 20.14
CA PRO A 125 5.67 18.44 21.33
C PRO A 125 5.48 17.62 22.61
N ASP A 126 6.52 17.59 23.46
CA ASP A 126 6.54 16.83 24.72
C ASP A 126 5.52 17.28 25.77
N TRP A 127 4.93 18.48 25.63
CA TRP A 127 3.99 19.04 26.60
C TRP A 127 2.53 18.57 26.41
N LEU A 128 2.25 17.75 25.39
CA LEU A 128 0.90 17.22 25.16
C LEU A 128 0.55 16.12 26.19
N SER A 129 -0.68 16.15 26.71
CA SER A 129 -1.19 15.03 27.51
C SER A 129 -1.33 13.77 26.65
N LYS A 130 -1.27 12.58 27.26
CA LYS A 130 -1.36 11.29 26.54
C LYS A 130 -2.56 11.20 25.58
N ASP A 131 -3.73 11.70 25.98
CA ASP A 131 -4.93 11.71 25.14
C ASP A 131 -4.82 12.71 23.97
N GLN A 132 -4.21 13.88 24.21
CA GLN A 132 -3.94 14.87 23.17
C GLN A 132 -2.85 14.40 22.20
N VAL A 133 -1.85 13.65 22.68
CA VAL A 133 -0.83 13.00 21.86
C VAL A 133 -1.50 12.03 20.91
N MET A 134 -2.35 11.12 21.39
CA MET A 134 -3.00 10.11 20.54
C MET A 134 -3.89 10.73 19.46
N GLN A 135 -4.73 11.72 19.82
CA GLN A 135 -5.56 12.37 18.82
C GLN A 135 -4.72 13.16 17.80
N SER A 136 -3.75 13.93 18.27
CA SER A 136 -2.87 14.72 17.39
C SER A 136 -2.03 13.83 16.48
N LEU A 137 -1.52 12.71 17.02
CA LEU A 137 -0.72 11.72 16.31
C LEU A 137 -1.46 11.17 15.10
N TYR A 138 -2.69 10.67 15.27
CA TYR A 138 -3.43 10.09 14.15
C TYR A 138 -3.88 11.11 13.12
N LEU A 139 -4.27 12.31 13.56
CA LEU A 139 -4.58 13.40 12.66
C LEU A 139 -3.34 13.83 11.85
N CYS A 140 -2.18 13.91 12.49
CA CYS A 140 -0.93 14.24 11.80
C CYS A 140 -0.51 13.13 10.83
N VAL A 141 -0.59 11.85 11.20
CA VAL A 141 -0.32 10.73 10.27
C VAL A 141 -1.17 10.84 9.02
N VAL A 142 -2.48 11.04 9.20
CA VAL A 142 -3.41 11.16 8.09
C VAL A 142 -3.17 12.42 7.26
N ARG A 143 -2.80 13.54 7.90
CA ARG A 143 -2.41 14.77 7.20
C ARG A 143 -1.16 14.56 6.35
N GLU A 144 -0.18 13.80 6.81
CA GLU A 144 1.01 13.48 6.00
C GLU A 144 0.65 12.68 4.76
N TRP A 145 -0.27 11.70 4.89
CA TRP A 145 -0.83 11.01 3.72
C TRP A 145 -1.53 11.99 2.77
N ASP A 146 -2.34 12.88 3.32
CA ASP A 146 -3.08 13.90 2.58
C ASP A 146 -2.18 14.80 1.74
N LEU A 147 -1.07 15.26 2.33
CA LEU A 147 -0.08 16.12 1.69
C LEU A 147 0.67 15.44 0.54
N ASN A 148 0.82 14.11 0.59
CA ASN A 148 1.58 13.35 -0.40
C ASN A 148 0.69 12.61 -1.42
N ARG A 149 -0.64 12.67 -1.27
CA ARG A 149 -1.60 11.91 -2.10
C ARG A 149 -1.56 12.26 -3.58
N TYR A 150 -1.11 13.46 -3.93
CA TYR A 150 -1.06 13.96 -5.31
C TYR A 150 -0.23 13.06 -6.24
N VAL A 151 0.69 12.26 -5.68
CA VAL A 151 1.52 11.32 -6.44
C VAL A 151 0.75 10.06 -6.83
N LEU A 152 -0.32 9.69 -6.11
CA LEU A 152 -1.09 8.47 -6.39
C LEU A 152 -1.74 8.54 -7.78
N ARG A 153 -2.26 9.70 -8.17
CA ARG A 153 -2.95 9.92 -9.46
C ARG A 153 -2.09 9.58 -10.68
N PRO A 154 -0.89 10.17 -10.89
CA PRO A 154 -0.05 9.82 -12.03
C PRO A 154 0.60 8.43 -11.91
N THR A 155 0.58 7.83 -10.72
CA THR A 155 1.26 6.56 -10.43
C THR A 155 0.35 5.35 -10.66
N LEU A 156 -0.92 5.42 -10.25
CA LEU A 156 -1.86 4.30 -10.29
C LEU A 156 -2.79 4.42 -11.50
N ASN A 157 -2.49 3.63 -12.54
CA ASN A 157 -3.29 3.62 -13.77
C ASN A 157 -4.65 2.93 -13.53
N PRO A 158 -5.80 3.60 -13.68
CA PRO A 158 -7.12 3.00 -13.47
C PRO A 158 -7.48 1.84 -14.43
N GLU A 159 -6.77 1.71 -15.57
CA GLU A 159 -6.90 0.58 -16.49
C GLU A 159 -6.15 -0.67 -16.00
N VAL A 160 -5.21 -0.51 -15.08
CA VAL A 160 -4.36 -1.58 -14.55
C VAL A 160 -4.66 -1.83 -13.08
N THR A 161 -4.61 -0.79 -12.26
CA THR A 161 -4.87 -0.82 -10.82
C THR A 161 -6.37 -0.92 -10.56
N ARG A 162 -6.82 -2.16 -10.33
CA ARG A 162 -8.22 -2.49 -10.09
C ARG A 162 -8.65 -2.29 -8.64
N ILE A 163 -7.72 -2.33 -7.69
CA ILE A 163 -8.06 -2.24 -6.27
C ILE A 163 -7.07 -1.34 -5.55
N VAL A 164 -7.58 -0.33 -4.87
CA VAL A 164 -6.80 0.49 -3.93
C VAL A 164 -7.40 0.36 -2.54
N LYS A 165 -6.62 -0.20 -1.61
CA LYS A 165 -7.04 -0.45 -0.22
C LYS A 165 -6.45 0.62 0.69
N SER A 166 -7.29 1.33 1.42
CA SER A 166 -6.90 2.09 2.62
C SER A 166 -7.04 1.18 3.83
N ASN A 167 -5.92 0.72 4.36
CA ASN A 167 -5.89 -0.13 5.56
C ASN A 167 -5.79 0.75 6.80
N LEU A 168 -6.85 0.74 7.60
CA LEU A 168 -7.00 1.53 8.81
C LEU A 168 -6.67 0.75 10.08
N THR A 169 -6.01 -0.41 9.98
CA THR A 169 -5.64 -1.22 11.14
C THR A 169 -4.79 -0.41 12.11
N LEU A 170 -5.32 -0.25 13.32
CA LEU A 170 -4.62 0.35 14.43
C LEU A 170 -3.81 -0.73 15.19
N PRO A 171 -2.62 -0.39 15.72
CA PRO A 171 -1.91 -1.27 16.65
C PRO A 171 -2.80 -1.67 17.84
N LYS A 172 -2.62 -2.89 18.37
CA LYS A 172 -3.50 -3.43 19.42
C LYS A 172 -3.61 -2.50 20.63
N ALA A 173 -2.48 -1.96 21.11
CA ALA A 173 -2.45 -1.04 22.25
C ALA A 173 -3.26 0.24 21.99
N ASP A 174 -3.25 0.72 20.76
CA ASP A 174 -3.91 1.96 20.39
C ASP A 174 -5.40 1.76 20.15
N ARG A 175 -5.81 0.59 19.62
CA ARG A 175 -7.23 0.21 19.48
C ARG A 175 -7.97 0.34 20.80
N ASP A 176 -7.39 -0.17 21.88
CA ASP A 176 -7.99 -0.10 23.21
C ASP A 176 -8.06 1.35 23.71
N ALA A 177 -7.05 2.17 23.42
CA ALA A 177 -7.04 3.58 23.79
C ALA A 177 -8.11 4.41 23.04
N VAL A 178 -8.40 4.07 21.78
CA VAL A 178 -9.38 4.81 20.98
C VAL A 178 -10.82 4.35 21.21
N LYS A 179 -11.08 3.21 21.89
CA LYS A 179 -12.45 2.75 22.21
C LYS A 179 -13.29 3.81 22.94
N GLY A 180 -12.68 4.54 23.87
CA GLY A 180 -13.32 5.60 24.64
C GLY A 180 -13.45 6.94 23.93
N TRP A 181 -13.03 7.05 22.66
CA TRP A 181 -13.14 8.30 21.92
C TRP A 181 -14.60 8.66 21.66
N SER A 182 -14.90 9.96 21.69
CA SER A 182 -16.20 10.44 21.24
C SER A 182 -16.34 10.28 19.72
N SER A 183 -17.59 10.16 19.24
CA SER A 183 -17.88 10.08 17.80
C SER A 183 -17.25 11.22 17.00
N ARG A 184 -17.15 12.43 17.59
CA ARG A 184 -16.49 13.58 16.95
C ARG A 184 -14.99 13.37 16.75
N LYS A 185 -14.28 12.80 17.74
CA LYS A 185 -12.84 12.50 17.62
C LYS A 185 -12.61 11.44 16.55
N TRP A 186 -13.43 10.40 16.56
CA TRP A 186 -13.39 9.33 15.56
C TRP A 186 -13.67 9.84 14.14
N ASP A 187 -14.74 10.61 13.96
CA ASP A 187 -15.12 11.21 12.67
C ASP A 187 -14.01 12.09 12.09
N SER A 188 -13.27 12.81 12.94
CA SER A 188 -12.13 13.63 12.49
C SER A 188 -11.01 12.75 11.90
N MET A 189 -10.66 11.65 12.57
CA MET A 189 -9.67 10.68 12.09
C MET A 189 -10.11 10.02 10.78
N GLN A 190 -11.36 9.56 10.73
CA GLN A 190 -11.94 8.94 9.54
C GLN A 190 -12.01 9.91 8.35
N THR A 191 -12.40 11.16 8.60
CA THR A 191 -12.49 12.18 7.56
C THR A 191 -11.15 12.39 6.89
N GLY A 192 -10.08 12.51 7.66
CA GLY A 192 -8.77 12.64 7.05
C GLY A 192 -8.40 11.39 6.25
N ALA A 193 -8.66 10.18 6.78
CA ALA A 193 -8.33 8.94 6.06
C ALA A 193 -9.12 8.80 4.75
N TRP A 194 -10.34 9.34 4.71
CA TRP A 194 -11.14 9.45 3.50
C TRP A 194 -10.56 10.47 2.52
N CYS A 195 -10.10 11.64 3.00
CA CYS A 195 -9.46 12.66 2.16
C CYS A 195 -8.20 12.15 1.43
N VAL A 196 -7.45 11.20 2.01
CA VAL A 196 -6.28 10.59 1.36
C VAL A 196 -6.61 10.00 -0.01
N LEU A 197 -7.78 9.37 -0.15
CA LEU A 197 -8.18 8.67 -1.37
C LEU A 197 -9.29 9.36 -2.17
N ARG A 198 -9.87 10.46 -1.66
CA ARG A 198 -10.99 11.15 -2.32
C ARG A 198 -10.68 11.55 -3.76
N GLU A 199 -9.57 12.25 -3.97
CA GLU A 199 -9.20 12.74 -5.32
C GLU A 199 -8.95 11.58 -6.28
N LEU A 200 -8.30 10.51 -5.80
CA LEU A 200 -8.12 9.28 -6.57
C LEU A 200 -9.49 8.64 -6.92
N ALA A 201 -10.44 8.67 -5.99
CA ALA A 201 -11.79 8.16 -6.21
C ALA A 201 -12.56 8.97 -7.27
N GLU A 202 -12.42 10.29 -7.26
CA GLU A 202 -12.98 11.20 -8.26
C GLU A 202 -12.40 10.90 -9.66
N ASP A 203 -11.08 10.73 -9.75
CA ASP A 203 -10.40 10.36 -10.99
C ASP A 203 -10.84 8.99 -11.50
N TYR A 204 -10.88 7.98 -10.63
CA TYR A 204 -11.33 6.63 -11.00
C TYR A 204 -12.82 6.59 -11.34
N SER A 205 -13.60 7.54 -10.82
CA SER A 205 -15.01 7.70 -11.18
C SER A 205 -15.19 8.42 -12.51
N SER A 206 -14.27 9.32 -12.88
CA SER A 206 -14.33 10.09 -14.13
C SER A 206 -13.67 9.39 -15.32
N ALA A 207 -12.59 8.63 -15.12
CA ALA A 207 -11.95 7.84 -16.18
C ALA A 207 -12.93 6.86 -16.85
N PHE A 208 -13.90 6.34 -16.09
CA PHE A 208 -14.94 5.45 -16.60
C PHE A 208 -16.24 6.15 -17.05
N LYS A 209 -16.24 7.49 -17.08
CA LYS A 209 -17.29 8.29 -17.75
C LYS A 209 -16.94 8.59 -19.22
N GLY A 210 -15.69 8.40 -19.63
CA GLY A 210 -15.14 8.91 -20.90
C GLY A 210 -15.40 8.04 -22.13
N ASP A 211 -15.56 6.72 -21.97
CA ASP A 211 -15.87 5.84 -23.10
C ASP A 211 -17.39 5.70 -23.26
N ALA A 212 -17.89 6.25 -24.37
CA ALA A 212 -19.29 6.26 -24.77
C ALA A 212 -19.88 4.84 -24.78
N GLY A 213 -20.46 4.42 -23.67
CA GLY A 213 -21.11 3.11 -23.53
C GLY A 213 -20.99 2.47 -22.14
N THR A 214 -20.05 2.90 -21.29
CA THR A 214 -19.93 2.34 -19.94
C THR A 214 -20.85 3.09 -18.98
N PRO A 215 -21.88 2.46 -18.39
CA PRO A 215 -22.73 3.13 -17.42
C PRO A 215 -21.90 3.56 -16.20
N PHE A 216 -22.24 4.72 -15.64
CA PHE A 216 -21.66 5.17 -14.38
C PHE A 216 -21.99 4.13 -13.29
N VAL A 217 -20.95 3.58 -12.66
CA VAL A 217 -21.09 2.66 -11.53
C VAL A 217 -20.46 3.31 -10.30
N GLN A 218 -21.26 3.45 -9.24
CA GLN A 218 -20.81 3.98 -7.96
C GLN A 218 -19.74 3.05 -7.37
N MET A 219 -18.77 3.63 -6.64
CA MET A 219 -17.61 2.89 -6.12
C MET A 219 -17.99 1.68 -5.26
N GLU A 220 -19.08 1.79 -4.50
CA GLU A 220 -19.61 0.72 -3.66
C GLU A 220 -20.17 -0.48 -4.44
N ASP A 221 -20.64 -0.26 -5.67
CA ASP A 221 -21.25 -1.27 -6.56
C ASP A 221 -20.22 -2.00 -7.45
N ARG A 222 -18.95 -1.58 -7.43
CA ARG A 222 -17.92 -2.14 -8.34
C ARG A 222 -17.43 -3.54 -7.95
N LYS A 223 -17.95 -4.12 -6.87
CA LYS A 223 -17.54 -5.45 -6.39
C LYS A 223 -18.08 -6.56 -7.30
N GLY A 224 -17.22 -7.50 -7.69
CA GLY A 224 -17.61 -8.71 -8.43
C GLY A 224 -17.55 -8.59 -9.95
N ASN A 225 -17.57 -7.38 -10.49
CA ASN A 225 -17.55 -7.18 -11.95
C ASN A 225 -16.14 -7.29 -12.55
N GLY A 226 -15.07 -7.20 -11.73
CA GLY A 226 -13.66 -7.37 -12.13
C GLY A 226 -13.10 -6.31 -13.11
N VAL A 227 -13.97 -5.61 -13.82
CA VAL A 227 -13.63 -4.69 -14.92
C VAL A 227 -13.40 -3.25 -14.43
N GLN A 228 -14.03 -2.86 -13.32
CA GLN A 228 -13.98 -1.48 -12.83
C GLN A 228 -13.08 -1.37 -11.61
N PRO A 229 -12.22 -0.34 -11.55
CA PRO A 229 -11.34 -0.17 -10.41
C PRO A 229 -12.13 0.35 -9.22
N ARG A 230 -11.75 -0.07 -8.02
CA ARG A 230 -12.46 0.25 -6.79
C ARG A 230 -11.52 0.65 -5.67
N ILE A 231 -12.07 1.45 -4.77
CA ILE A 231 -11.38 1.92 -3.57
C ILE A 231 -12.07 1.32 -2.35
N GLU A 232 -11.29 0.71 -1.47
CA GLU A 232 -11.78 -0.03 -0.32
C GLU A 232 -11.20 0.49 0.99
N PHE A 233 -12.03 0.57 2.02
CA PHE A 233 -11.56 0.55 3.39
C PHE A 233 -11.42 -0.89 3.89
N THR A 234 -10.29 -1.16 4.52
CA THR A 234 -9.94 -2.46 5.10
C THR A 234 -9.28 -2.27 6.47
N GLY A 235 -9.13 -3.36 7.21
CA GLY A 235 -8.34 -3.39 8.44
C GLY A 235 -9.17 -3.71 9.67
N ILE A 236 -8.62 -3.45 10.85
CA ILE A 236 -9.23 -3.86 12.11
C ILE A 236 -9.50 -2.63 12.99
N LEU A 237 -10.77 -2.38 13.29
CA LEU A 237 -11.25 -1.19 13.99
C LEU A 237 -12.10 -1.57 15.22
N PRO A 238 -12.19 -0.71 16.25
CA PRO A 238 -13.06 -0.96 17.39
C PRO A 238 -14.55 -0.90 17.00
N LYS A 239 -15.33 -1.89 17.42
CA LYS A 239 -16.76 -1.99 17.09
C LYS A 239 -17.60 -0.81 17.57
N GLU A 240 -17.17 -0.12 18.64
CA GLU A 240 -17.83 1.05 19.21
C GLU A 240 -18.00 2.18 18.18
N HIS A 241 -17.10 2.24 17.19
CA HIS A 241 -17.10 3.28 16.17
C HIS A 241 -17.78 2.89 14.86
N LYS A 242 -18.29 1.65 14.76
CA LYS A 242 -18.90 1.11 13.54
C LYS A 242 -20.01 1.99 12.99
N ALA A 243 -20.98 2.36 13.83
CA ALA A 243 -22.11 3.18 13.40
C ALA A 243 -21.68 4.57 12.90
N THR A 244 -20.67 5.17 13.53
CA THR A 244 -20.11 6.46 13.10
C THR A 244 -19.43 6.30 11.73
N PHE A 245 -18.68 5.21 11.56
CA PHE A 245 -17.99 4.89 10.32
C PHE A 245 -18.93 4.67 9.15
N GLU A 246 -19.94 3.81 9.33
CA GLU A 246 -20.93 3.47 8.31
C GLU A 246 -21.76 4.69 7.92
N LYS A 247 -22.21 5.48 8.91
CA LYS A 247 -22.92 6.74 8.66
C LYS A 247 -22.08 7.67 7.78
N ARG A 248 -20.84 7.94 8.16
CA ARG A 248 -19.95 8.82 7.40
C ARG A 248 -19.69 8.31 5.99
N ASN A 249 -19.51 6.99 5.80
CA ASN A 249 -19.33 6.41 4.48
C ASN A 249 -20.58 6.58 3.61
N SER A 250 -21.77 6.37 4.18
CA SER A 250 -23.06 6.54 3.46
C SER A 250 -23.39 8.00 3.11
N GLU A 251 -22.92 8.96 3.93
CA GLU A 251 -23.14 10.39 3.71
C GLU A 251 -22.05 11.04 2.82
N ALA A 252 -21.00 10.29 2.46
CA ALA A 252 -19.93 10.79 1.62
C ALA A 252 -20.41 10.98 0.17
N MET A 253 -19.95 12.06 -0.47
CA MET A 253 -20.25 12.31 -1.89
C MET A 253 -19.77 11.15 -2.79
N ILE A 254 -18.70 10.46 -2.37
CA ILE A 254 -18.19 9.26 -3.00
C ILE A 254 -18.02 8.22 -1.90
N PRO A 255 -19.02 7.34 -1.70
CA PRO A 255 -18.91 6.26 -0.74
C PRO A 255 -17.83 5.27 -1.21
N PHE A 256 -16.99 4.80 -0.30
CA PHE A 256 -16.00 3.77 -0.61
C PHE A 256 -16.56 2.40 -0.24
N HIS A 257 -16.02 1.37 -0.89
CA HIS A 257 -16.40 0.01 -0.55
C HIS A 257 -15.83 -0.38 0.83
N ILE A 258 -16.62 -1.06 1.65
CA ILE A 258 -16.15 -1.66 2.91
C ILE A 258 -15.67 -3.08 2.59
N GLY A 259 -14.42 -3.19 2.13
CA GLY A 259 -13.88 -4.42 1.53
C GLY A 259 -13.56 -5.53 2.54
N GLY A 260 -13.24 -5.17 3.78
CA GLY A 260 -12.85 -6.13 4.80
C GLY A 260 -12.47 -5.45 6.11
N ILE A 261 -13.34 -4.61 6.64
CA ILE A 261 -13.17 -4.10 8.00
C ILE A 261 -13.65 -5.16 8.99
N GLU A 262 -12.74 -5.59 9.85
CA GLU A 262 -13.05 -6.40 11.03
C GLU A 262 -13.33 -5.47 12.22
N TRP A 263 -14.52 -5.61 12.81
CA TRP A 263 -14.95 -4.84 13.97
C TRP A 263 -14.78 -5.68 15.24
N ILE A 264 -13.82 -5.32 16.10
CA ILE A 264 -13.47 -6.08 17.31
C ILE A 264 -13.73 -5.31 18.61
#